data_AF-A0A2R6EII9-F1
#
_entry.id   AF-A0A2R6EII9-F1
#
_cell.length_a   1.000
_cell.length_b   1.000
_cell.length_c   1.000
_cell.angle_alpha   90.00
_cell.angle_beta   90.00
_cell.angle_gamma   90.00
#
_symmetry.space_group_name_H-M   'P 1'
#
loop_
_entity.id
_entity.type
_entity.pdbx_description
1 polymer ?
#
loop_
_entity_poly.entity_id
_entity_poly.type
_entity_poly.pdbx_seq_one_letter_code
_entity_poly.pdbx_strand_id
1 'polypeptide(L)' 'MNGTVEKSDGGGETPIEDEYVTIDDDAVSGSTASGAVGGGGDAYRFSGRVTDLTADDGATVSVNGNRRR' A
#
# COMPACT_ATOMS: atom_id res chain seq x y z
N MET A 1 -8.59 -13.67 -2.69
CA MET A 1 -8.90 -12.48 -3.50
C MET A 1 -8.35 -12.73 -4.90
N ASN A 2 -9.04 -12.32 -5.97
CA ASN A 2 -8.57 -12.49 -7.36
C ASN A 2 -7.93 -11.19 -7.87
N GLY A 3 -6.70 -10.93 -7.43
CA GLY A 3 -5.92 -9.76 -7.81
C GLY A 3 -4.45 -9.95 -7.44
N THR A 4 -3.60 -9.15 -8.05
CA THR A 4 -2.16 -9.12 -7.81
C THR A 4 -1.77 -7.80 -7.17
N VAL A 5 -0.77 -7.83 -6.31
CA VAL A 5 -0.11 -6.64 -5.80
C VAL A 5 1.17 -6.43 -6.62
N GLU A 6 1.50 -5.18 -6.90
CA GLU A 6 2.77 -4.77 -7.48
C GLU A 6 3.26 -3.51 -6.74
N LYS A 7 4.58 -3.40 -6.50
CA LYS A 7 5.17 -2.19 -5.90
C LYS A 7 5.15 -1.05 -6.91
N SER A 8 4.78 0.14 -6.45
CA SER A 8 4.65 1.36 -7.26
C SER A 8 5.87 2.26 -7.06
N ASP A 9 6.33 2.90 -8.13
CA ASP A 9 7.43 3.88 -8.13
C ASP A 9 6.98 5.32 -7.84
N GLY A 10 5.70 5.52 -7.54
CA GLY A 10 5.11 6.77 -7.09
C GLY A 10 3.87 6.57 -6.22
N GLY A 11 3.39 7.65 -5.63
CA GLY A 11 2.31 7.66 -4.63
C GLY A 11 0.94 7.46 -5.26
N GLY A 12 0.74 7.90 -6.50
CA GLY A 12 -0.53 7.72 -7.21
C GLY A 12 -1.72 8.34 -6.46
N GLU A 13 -2.72 7.53 -6.09
CA GLU A 13 -3.89 7.99 -5.31
C GLU A 13 -3.70 7.84 -3.78
N THR A 14 -2.49 7.48 -3.34
CA THR A 14 -2.18 7.39 -1.91
C THR A 14 -1.88 8.78 -1.33
N PRO A 15 -1.94 8.95 0.01
CA PRO A 15 -1.60 10.22 0.65
C PRO A 15 -0.10 10.55 0.71
N ILE A 16 0.78 9.67 0.23
CA ILE A 16 2.23 9.91 0.25
C ILE A 16 2.66 10.59 -1.05
N GLU A 17 3.41 11.69 -0.93
CA GLU A 17 3.99 12.38 -2.10
C GLU A 17 5.06 11.50 -2.75
N ASP A 18 5.21 11.61 -4.08
CA ASP A 18 6.11 10.77 -4.88
C ASP A 18 7.57 10.81 -4.37
N GLU A 19 8.03 11.94 -3.83
CA GLU A 19 9.40 12.08 -3.30
C GLU A 19 9.68 11.23 -2.05
N TYR A 20 8.64 10.75 -1.36
CA TYR A 20 8.75 9.91 -0.17
C TYR A 20 8.47 8.43 -0.46
N VAL A 21 8.15 8.08 -1.71
CA VAL A 21 7.90 6.69 -2.09
C VAL A 21 9.23 5.96 -2.22
N THR A 22 9.37 4.88 -1.46
CA THR A 22 10.58 4.05 -1.47
C THR A 22 10.48 2.92 -2.48
N ILE A 23 11.57 2.68 -3.20
CA ILE A 23 11.76 1.50 -4.05
C ILE A 23 12.93 0.70 -3.47
N ASP A 24 12.59 -0.39 -2.79
CA ASP A 24 13.49 -1.31 -2.12
C ASP A 24 13.07 -2.77 -2.38
N ASP A 25 13.80 -3.71 -1.75
CA ASP A 25 13.66 -5.15 -1.95
C ASP A 25 12.47 -5.77 -1.18
N ASP A 26 11.26 -5.24 -1.41
CA ASP A 26 10.04 -5.87 -0.93
C ASP A 26 9.74 -7.18 -1.65
N ALA A 27 9.29 -8.19 -0.90
CA ALA A 27 8.85 -9.44 -1.47
C ALA A 27 7.37 -9.36 -1.86
N VAL A 28 7.08 -9.47 -3.16
CA VAL A 28 5.71 -9.48 -3.70
C VAL A 28 5.42 -10.85 -4.31
N SER A 29 4.32 -11.47 -3.89
CA SER A 29 3.87 -12.76 -4.40
C SER A 29 2.35 -12.83 -4.49
N GLY A 30 1.83 -12.82 -5.73
CA GLY A 30 0.39 -12.85 -5.98
C GLY A 30 -0.30 -11.64 -5.35
N SER A 31 -1.16 -11.88 -4.35
CA SER A 31 -1.91 -10.84 -3.63
C SER A 31 -1.23 -10.37 -2.33
N THR A 32 0.01 -10.79 -2.07
CA THR A 32 0.69 -10.52 -0.81
C THR A 32 1.98 -9.75 -1.07
N ALA A 33 2.25 -8.73 -0.25
CA ALA A 33 3.53 -8.04 -0.15
C ALA A 33 4.03 -8.11 1.29
N SER A 34 5.35 -8.18 1.47
CA SER A 34 6.00 -8.13 2.78
C SER A 34 7.31 -7.37 2.69
N GLY A 35 7.55 -6.52 3.69
CA GLY A 35 8.63 -5.54 3.67
C GLY A 35 8.81 -4.86 5.02
N ALA A 36 9.55 -3.76 5.04
CA ALA A 36 9.72 -2.92 6.22
C ALA A 36 9.81 -1.45 5.84
N VAL A 37 9.08 -0.60 6.58
CA VAL A 37 9.13 0.86 6.37
C VAL A 37 10.18 1.45 7.32
N GLY A 38 11.34 1.82 6.79
CA GLY A 38 12.42 2.47 7.55
C GLY A 38 12.36 4.01 7.57
N GLY A 39 11.76 4.60 6.53
CA GLY A 39 11.56 6.04 6.32
C GLY A 39 10.79 6.26 5.01
N GLY A 40 10.12 7.41 4.86
CA GLY A 40 9.20 7.61 3.72
C GLY A 40 7.98 6.68 3.83
N GLY A 41 7.60 6.04 2.73
CA GLY A 41 6.57 5.01 2.72
C GLY A 41 6.51 4.20 1.44
N ASP A 42 5.83 3.06 1.51
CA ASP A 42 5.67 2.16 0.37
C ASP A 42 4.30 2.36 -0.30
N ALA A 43 4.31 2.43 -1.63
CA ALA A 43 3.10 2.43 -2.44
C ALA A 43 2.97 1.10 -3.18
N TYR A 44 1.75 0.56 -3.18
CA TYR A 44 1.42 -0.66 -3.92
C TYR A 44 0.15 -0.49 -4.72
N ARG A 45 0.11 -1.12 -5.88
CA ARG A 45 -1.08 -1.20 -6.72
C ARG A 45 -1.69 -2.60 -6.63
N PHE A 46 -2.98 -2.66 -6.28
CA PHE A 46 -3.74 -3.89 -6.36
C PHE A 46 -4.51 -3.96 -7.68
N SER A 47 -4.44 -5.08 -8.39
CA SER A 47 -5.22 -5.29 -9.60
C SER A 47 -6.65 -5.70 -9.25
N GLY A 48 -7.62 -4.89 -9.67
CA GLY A 48 -9.04 -5.10 -9.45
C GLY A 48 -9.64 -4.18 -8.38
N ARG A 49 -10.87 -4.50 -7.97
CA ARG A 49 -11.63 -3.69 -7.01
C ARG A 49 -11.32 -4.12 -5.57
N VAL A 50 -10.87 -3.18 -4.76
CA VAL A 50 -10.81 -3.34 -3.30
C VAL A 50 -12.22 -3.19 -2.73
N THR A 51 -12.71 -4.23 -2.07
CA THR A 51 -14.07 -4.25 -1.47
C THR A 51 -14.05 -4.03 0.03
N ASP A 52 -12.93 -4.34 0.68
CA ASP A 52 -12.73 -4.26 2.12
C ASP A 52 -11.26 -3.94 2.41
N LEU A 53 -11.00 -3.24 3.52
CA LEU A 53 -9.66 -2.85 3.95
C LEU A 53 -9.60 -2.97 5.47
N THR A 54 -8.81 -3.92 5.95
CA THR A 54 -8.58 -4.17 7.37
C THR A 54 -7.11 -3.92 7.69
N ALA A 55 -6.83 -3.58 8.94
CA ALA A 55 -5.47 -3.45 9.43
C ALA A 55 -5.39 -3.93 10.88
N ASP A 56 -4.35 -4.69 11.17
CA ASP A 56 -4.08 -5.21 12.50
C ASP A 56 -3.24 -4.21 13.32
N ASP A 57 -3.08 -4.49 14.61
CA ASP A 57 -2.20 -3.77 15.54
C ASP A 57 -2.37 -2.25 15.59
N GLY A 58 -3.61 -1.78 15.39
CA GLY A 58 -3.97 -0.37 15.61
C GLY A 58 -3.50 0.60 14.52
N ALA A 59 -3.12 0.09 13.35
CA ALA A 59 -2.82 0.92 12.20
C ALA A 59 -4.03 1.81 11.82
N THR A 60 -3.75 3.04 11.41
CA THR A 60 -4.80 3.95 10.93
C THR A 60 -5.07 3.71 9.45
N VAL A 61 -6.30 3.33 9.12
CA VAL A 61 -6.74 3.13 7.75
C VAL A 61 -7.37 4.41 7.21
N SER A 62 -6.99 4.85 6.02
CA SER A 62 -7.66 5.94 5.30
C SER A 62 -8.00 5.49 3.88
N VAL A 63 -9.22 5.81 3.42
CA VAL A 63 -9.68 5.51 2.06
C VAL A 63 -9.97 6.82 1.36
N ASN A 64 -9.25 7.10 0.27
CA ASN A 64 -9.33 8.35 -0.49
C ASN A 64 -9.16 9.58 0.43
N GLY A 65 -8.14 9.56 1.28
CA GLY A 65 -7.87 10.61 2.28
C GLY A 65 -8.81 10.66 3.49
N ASN A 66 -9.87 9.85 3.52
CA ASN A 66 -10.83 9.85 4.63
C ASN A 66 -10.51 8.73 5.62
N ARG A 67 -10.22 9.09 6.88
CA ARG A 67 -9.94 8.12 7.94
C ARG A 67 -11.13 7.19 8.19
N ARG A 68 -10.85 5.89 8.18
CA ARG A 68 -11.75 4.83 8.63
C ARG A 68 -11.44 4.52 10.11
N ARG A 69 -12.48 4.22 10.88
CA ARG A 69 -12.38 3.78 12.28
C ARG A 69 -12.94 2.39 12.41
#